data_AF-A0A8H3IF39-F1
#
_entry.id   AF-A0A8H3IF39-F1
#
_cell.length_a   1.000
_cell.length_b   1.000
_cell.length_c   1.000
_cell.angle_alpha   90.00
_cell.angle_beta   90.00
_cell.angle_gamma   90.00
#
_symmetry.space_group_name_H-M   'P 1'
#
loop_
_entity.id
_entity.type
_entity.pdbx_description
1 polymer ?
#
loop_
_entity_poly.entity_id
_entity_poly.type
_entity_poly.pdbx_seq_one_letter_code
_entity_poly.pdbx_strand_id
1 'polypeptide(L)'
;MSDNGVVVDEQETYSLEYFKSLYRQRRDAFQANAAVNEELRLWKARDDGFRYVELAHGLVPDSVLGKAFTRGKEPYSRSDTFFSEYELHNPDSMILSKTDDSYIIGNLESYDKRQYPSWLDQKYASKTPEGQGFGHCFVIPRKRVFNIVDHEATADDCALIKEMKTHFLTYWNDPIHRKELLHSVENVFGAQNHKLSEKNEAEFEATSPRVTEDYHEMAKQFLKLEAKDFVFAFHPYPDYSVGHLHMHVFPRDEALRRVSSKQHDKKTIPLEAVLQVEKEDKLKGLV
;
A
#
# COMPACT_ATOMS: atom_id res chain seq x y z
N MET A 1 21.28 17.65 14.96
CA MET A 1 20.33 18.19 13.98
C MET A 1 20.68 17.54 12.66
N SER A 2 19.97 16.47 12.29
CA SER A 2 20.16 15.78 11.01
C SER A 2 18.85 15.87 10.25
N ASP A 3 18.93 16.45 9.07
CA ASP A 3 17.85 16.67 8.12
C ASP A 3 17.20 15.33 7.74
N ASN A 4 15.92 15.15 8.09
CA ASN A 4 15.12 13.97 7.74
C ASN A 4 14.37 14.19 6.43
N GLY A 5 15.08 14.67 5.40
CA GLY A 5 14.52 14.77 4.06
C GLY A 5 14.12 13.37 3.56
N VAL A 6 12.88 13.23 3.09
CA VAL A 6 12.47 12.07 2.30
C VAL A 6 12.82 12.42 0.86
N VAL A 7 13.87 11.79 0.34
CA VAL A 7 14.31 12.02 -1.05
C VAL A 7 13.24 11.47 -1.98
N VAL A 8 12.58 12.38 -2.69
CA VAL A 8 11.77 12.11 -3.87
C VAL A 8 12.35 13.00 -4.96
N ASP A 9 13.27 12.46 -5.76
CA ASP A 9 13.92 13.08 -6.93
C ASP A 9 15.24 13.84 -6.67
N GLU A 10 16.10 13.82 -7.70
CA GLU A 10 17.35 14.59 -7.80
C GLU A 10 17.12 16.12 -7.94
N GLN A 11 15.89 16.64 -7.82
CA GLN A 11 15.63 18.10 -7.84
C GLN A 11 14.55 18.64 -6.89
N GLU A 12 13.75 17.84 -6.18
CA GLU A 12 12.79 18.37 -5.18
C GLU A 12 12.76 17.53 -3.90
N THR A 13 13.66 17.84 -2.96
CA THR A 13 13.54 17.33 -1.59
C THR A 13 12.42 18.07 -0.87
N TYR A 14 11.24 17.46 -0.77
CA TYR A 14 10.17 17.98 0.07
C TYR A 14 10.57 17.91 1.55
N SER A 15 10.38 19.02 2.26
CA SER A 15 10.65 19.06 3.69
C SER A 15 9.59 18.28 4.48
N LEU A 16 9.94 17.88 5.70
CA LEU A 16 8.97 17.27 6.60
C LEU A 16 7.76 18.19 6.88
N GLU A 17 7.99 19.51 6.96
CA GLU A 17 6.92 20.50 7.15
C GLU A 17 5.94 20.58 5.98
N TYR A 18 6.43 20.37 4.74
CA TYR A 18 5.56 20.24 3.58
C TYR A 18 4.60 19.06 3.76
N PHE A 19 5.12 17.89 4.10
CA PHE A 19 4.28 16.69 4.30
C PHE A 19 3.30 16.82 5.46
N LYS A 20 3.71 17.44 6.57
CA LYS A 20 2.82 17.73 7.70
C LYS A 20 1.67 18.64 7.28
N SER A 21 1.98 19.69 6.52
CA SER A 21 0.98 20.64 6.00
C SER A 21 0.01 19.96 5.04
N LEU A 22 0.53 19.16 4.12
CA LEU A 22 -0.27 18.39 3.18
C LEU A 22 -1.20 17.40 3.90
N TYR A 23 -0.70 16.65 4.89
CA TYR A 23 -1.50 15.72 5.66
C TYR A 23 -2.67 16.42 6.37
N ARG A 24 -2.41 17.54 7.07
CA ARG A 24 -3.46 18.35 7.69
C ARG A 24 -4.49 18.80 6.68
N GLN A 25 -4.04 19.38 5.56
CA GLN A 25 -4.95 19.84 4.51
C GLN A 25 -5.88 18.73 4.01
N ARG A 26 -5.34 17.52 3.76
CA ARG A 26 -6.13 16.37 3.32
C ARG A 26 -7.10 15.89 4.39
N ARG A 27 -6.65 15.79 5.64
CA ARG A 27 -7.49 15.38 6.78
C ARG A 27 -8.62 16.36 7.03
N ASP A 28 -8.32 17.65 7.10
CA ASP A 28 -9.31 18.70 7.37
C ASP A 28 -10.34 18.78 6.22
N ALA A 29 -9.91 18.64 4.96
CA ALA A 29 -10.81 18.59 3.82
C ALA A 29 -11.72 17.36 3.81
N PHE A 30 -11.19 16.20 4.22
CA PHE A 30 -11.98 14.96 4.37
C PHE A 30 -13.03 15.12 5.48
N GLN A 31 -12.62 15.58 6.65
CA GLN A 31 -13.48 15.75 7.83
C GLN A 31 -14.54 16.85 7.64
N ALA A 32 -14.25 17.90 6.86
CA ALA A 32 -15.22 18.95 6.56
C ALA A 32 -16.28 18.54 5.52
N ASN A 33 -16.09 17.43 4.81
CA ASN A 33 -17.01 16.99 3.76
C ASN A 33 -18.17 16.17 4.35
N ALA A 34 -19.34 16.78 4.45
CA ALA A 34 -20.54 16.14 5.01
C ALA A 34 -21.01 14.90 4.23
N ALA A 35 -20.84 14.87 2.90
CA ALA A 35 -21.22 13.71 2.09
C ALA A 35 -20.29 12.52 2.38
N VAL A 36 -18.98 12.77 2.40
CA VAL A 36 -17.97 11.77 2.82
C VAL A 36 -18.26 11.25 4.22
N ASN A 37 -18.58 12.11 5.18
CA ASN A 37 -18.85 11.70 6.56
C ASN A 37 -20.10 10.80 6.68
N GLU A 38 -21.15 11.08 5.93
CA GLU A 38 -22.35 10.22 5.91
C GLU A 38 -22.06 8.88 5.26
N GLU A 39 -21.36 8.87 4.12
CA GLU A 39 -20.92 7.63 3.48
C GLU A 39 -20.02 6.80 4.40
N LEU A 40 -19.09 7.44 5.10
CA LEU A 40 -18.18 6.80 6.04
C LEU A 40 -18.93 6.17 7.22
N ARG A 41 -19.97 6.85 7.73
CA ARG A 41 -20.85 6.31 8.76
C ARG A 41 -21.55 5.04 8.29
N LEU A 42 -22.09 5.06 7.06
CA LEU A 42 -22.76 3.91 6.44
C LEU A 42 -21.78 2.77 6.14
N TRP A 43 -20.58 3.08 5.69
CA TRP A 43 -19.50 2.12 5.48
C TRP A 43 -19.06 1.42 6.77
N LYS A 44 -18.87 2.19 7.86
CA LYS A 44 -18.58 1.64 9.19
C LYS A 44 -19.71 0.72 9.69
N ALA A 45 -20.96 1.01 9.29
CA ALA A 45 -22.13 0.19 9.58
C ALA A 45 -22.36 -0.99 8.61
N ARG A 46 -21.51 -1.17 7.59
CA ARG A 46 -21.62 -2.21 6.54
C ARG A 46 -22.93 -2.15 5.76
N ASP A 47 -23.37 -0.94 5.39
CA ASP A 47 -24.58 -0.79 4.58
C ASP A 47 -24.32 -1.16 3.10
N ASP A 48 -24.44 -2.45 2.78
CA ASP A 48 -24.27 -2.95 1.41
C ASP A 48 -25.43 -2.57 0.47
N GLY A 49 -26.54 -2.03 1.01
CA GLY A 49 -27.67 -1.52 0.24
C GLY A 49 -27.43 -0.10 -0.28
N PHE A 50 -26.57 0.68 0.39
CA PHE A 50 -26.26 2.05 0.02
C PHE A 50 -25.46 2.14 -1.29
N ARG A 51 -25.53 3.27 -1.98
CA ARG A 51 -24.73 3.54 -3.19
C ARG A 51 -23.71 4.63 -2.88
N TYR A 52 -22.49 4.20 -2.56
CA TYR A 52 -21.36 5.07 -2.34
C TYR A 52 -20.98 5.83 -3.62
N VAL A 53 -20.72 7.12 -3.50
CA VAL A 53 -20.30 8.02 -4.58
C VAL A 53 -18.95 8.63 -4.21
N GLU A 54 -18.84 9.21 -3.02
CA GLU A 54 -17.62 9.87 -2.54
C GLU A 54 -16.52 8.85 -2.19
N LEU A 55 -16.89 7.72 -1.57
CA LEU A 55 -15.94 6.68 -1.17
C LEU A 55 -15.72 5.62 -2.26
N ALA A 56 -16.47 5.68 -3.36
CA ALA A 56 -16.55 4.62 -4.37
C ALA A 56 -15.18 4.20 -4.93
N HIS A 57 -14.23 5.14 -5.08
CA HIS A 57 -12.89 4.83 -5.59
C HIS A 57 -12.07 3.93 -4.65
N GLY A 58 -12.42 3.86 -3.37
CA GLY A 58 -11.75 3.03 -2.37
C GLY A 58 -12.33 1.66 -2.14
N LEU A 59 -13.56 1.47 -2.59
CA LEU A 59 -14.29 0.24 -2.44
C LEU A 59 -13.93 -0.69 -3.60
N VAL A 60 -14.28 -1.96 -3.44
CA VAL A 60 -14.19 -2.90 -4.56
C VAL A 60 -15.10 -2.43 -5.72
N PRO A 61 -14.66 -2.53 -6.98
CA PRO A 61 -15.47 -2.08 -8.10
C PRO A 61 -16.69 -2.97 -8.35
N ASP A 62 -17.77 -2.43 -8.89
CA ASP A 62 -19.01 -3.16 -9.22
C ASP A 62 -18.76 -4.48 -9.98
N SER A 63 -17.74 -4.52 -10.83
CA SER A 63 -17.37 -5.72 -11.61
C SER A 63 -16.94 -6.93 -10.77
N VAL A 64 -16.61 -6.76 -9.48
CA VAL A 64 -16.22 -7.83 -8.56
C VAL A 64 -17.23 -8.12 -7.45
N LEU A 65 -18.30 -7.32 -7.34
CA LEU A 65 -19.36 -7.56 -6.34
C LEU A 65 -20.02 -8.94 -6.55
N GLY A 66 -20.28 -9.63 -5.44
CA GLY A 66 -20.86 -10.98 -5.44
C GLY A 66 -19.91 -12.06 -5.99
N LYS A 67 -18.63 -11.74 -6.22
CA LYS A 67 -17.61 -12.70 -6.64
C LYS A 67 -16.60 -12.93 -5.52
N ALA A 68 -16.30 -14.20 -5.26
CA ALA A 68 -15.17 -14.56 -4.44
C ALA A 68 -13.88 -14.39 -5.25
N PHE A 69 -12.93 -13.62 -4.72
CA PHE A 69 -11.61 -13.48 -5.34
C PHE A 69 -10.86 -14.81 -5.33
N THR A 70 -11.00 -15.55 -4.23
CA THR A 70 -10.36 -16.85 -4.02
C THR A 70 -11.41 -17.94 -3.87
N ARG A 71 -11.17 -19.09 -4.52
CA ARG A 71 -12.09 -20.24 -4.42
C ARG A 71 -12.25 -20.67 -2.96
N GLY A 72 -13.50 -20.72 -2.50
CA GLY A 72 -13.84 -21.11 -1.12
C GLY A 72 -13.78 -19.97 -0.09
N LYS A 73 -13.52 -18.74 -0.53
CA LYS A 73 -13.61 -17.53 0.29
C LYS A 73 -14.93 -16.80 0.06
N GLU A 74 -15.25 -15.85 0.93
CA GLU A 74 -16.52 -15.11 0.85
C GLU A 74 -16.52 -14.14 -0.34
N PRO A 75 -17.65 -14.02 -1.06
CA PRO A 75 -17.81 -13.00 -2.09
C PRO A 75 -17.72 -11.59 -1.52
N TYR A 76 -17.20 -10.66 -2.32
CA TYR A 76 -17.19 -9.26 -1.92
C TYR A 76 -18.60 -8.65 -1.90
N SER A 77 -18.83 -7.81 -0.89
CA SER A 77 -20.00 -6.98 -0.70
C SER A 77 -19.67 -5.52 -1.05
N ARG A 78 -20.71 -4.68 -1.11
CA ARG A 78 -20.56 -3.32 -1.65
C ARG A 78 -19.74 -2.40 -0.73
N SER A 79 -19.86 -2.59 0.57
CA SER A 79 -19.07 -1.85 1.56
C SER A 79 -17.64 -2.41 1.72
N ASP A 80 -17.24 -3.42 0.96
CA ASP A 80 -15.88 -3.96 1.06
C ASP A 80 -14.87 -3.12 0.31
N THR A 81 -13.66 -3.13 0.84
CA THR A 81 -12.43 -2.75 0.13
C THR A 81 -11.64 -4.03 -0.16
N PHE A 82 -10.58 -3.95 -0.96
CA PHE A 82 -9.70 -5.10 -1.15
C PHE A 82 -8.99 -5.57 0.13
N PHE A 83 -8.93 -4.73 1.19
CA PHE A 83 -8.22 -5.02 2.43
C PHE A 83 -9.11 -5.16 3.68
N SER A 84 -10.39 -4.78 3.59
CA SER A 84 -11.31 -4.99 4.70
C SER A 84 -11.50 -6.49 4.92
N GLU A 85 -11.34 -6.93 6.17
CA GLU A 85 -11.56 -8.32 6.56
C GLU A 85 -10.78 -9.31 5.70
N TYR A 86 -9.51 -8.99 5.46
CA TYR A 86 -8.66 -9.65 4.47
C TYR A 86 -8.73 -11.19 4.46
N GLU A 87 -8.75 -11.83 5.65
CA GLU A 87 -8.86 -13.29 5.81
C GLU A 87 -10.16 -13.91 5.25
N LEU A 88 -11.26 -13.14 5.18
CA LEU A 88 -12.54 -13.60 4.62
C LEU A 88 -12.49 -13.77 3.10
N HIS A 89 -11.70 -12.94 2.42
CA HIS A 89 -11.67 -12.86 0.96
C HIS A 89 -10.41 -13.46 0.32
N ASN A 90 -9.32 -13.52 1.08
CA ASN A 90 -7.99 -13.92 0.59
C ASN A 90 -7.49 -15.20 1.30
N PRO A 91 -6.66 -16.02 0.65
CA PRO A 91 -6.05 -17.18 1.27
C PRO A 91 -4.95 -16.77 2.24
N ASP A 92 -4.74 -17.59 3.25
CA ASP A 92 -3.73 -17.34 4.30
C ASP A 92 -2.32 -17.26 3.70
N SER A 93 -2.08 -17.88 2.55
CA SER A 93 -0.80 -17.80 1.82
C SER A 93 -0.45 -16.39 1.32
N MET A 94 -1.39 -15.43 1.32
CA MET A 94 -1.12 -14.03 1.00
C MET A 94 -0.73 -13.20 2.24
N ILE A 95 -0.86 -13.77 3.44
CA ILE A 95 -0.51 -13.14 4.70
C ILE A 95 0.90 -13.60 5.09
N LEU A 96 1.85 -12.66 5.11
CA LEU A 96 3.23 -12.91 5.50
C LEU A 96 3.39 -12.97 7.02
N SER A 97 2.62 -12.14 7.74
CA SER A 97 2.62 -12.10 9.20
C SER A 97 1.32 -11.51 9.73
N LYS A 98 0.98 -11.85 10.98
CA LYS A 98 -0.29 -11.53 11.62
C LYS A 98 -0.08 -11.24 13.11
N THR A 99 -0.66 -10.15 13.59
CA THR A 99 -0.89 -9.87 15.01
C THR A 99 -2.39 -9.87 15.30
N ASP A 100 -2.77 -9.53 16.53
CA ASP A 100 -4.17 -9.29 16.87
C ASP A 100 -4.73 -8.03 16.18
N ASP A 101 -3.86 -7.09 15.80
CA ASP A 101 -4.24 -5.76 15.30
C ASP A 101 -3.98 -5.55 13.82
N SER A 102 -2.98 -6.21 13.21
CA SER A 102 -2.61 -5.99 11.81
C SER A 102 -2.11 -7.24 11.07
N TYR A 103 -2.11 -7.16 9.74
CA TYR A 103 -1.49 -8.12 8.83
C TYR A 103 -0.32 -7.45 8.08
N ILE A 104 0.70 -8.23 7.75
CA ILE A 104 1.67 -7.90 6.71
C ILE A 104 1.31 -8.74 5.47
N ILE A 105 1.11 -8.08 4.34
CA ILE A 105 0.75 -8.72 3.07
C ILE A 105 1.71 -8.32 1.97
N GLY A 106 2.02 -9.24 1.06
CA GLY A 106 2.80 -8.94 -0.14
C GLY A 106 2.03 -8.02 -1.09
N ASN A 107 2.75 -7.18 -1.83
CA ASN A 107 2.13 -6.40 -2.91
C ASN A 107 2.24 -7.17 -4.24
N LEU A 108 1.11 -7.33 -4.93
CA LEU A 108 1.04 -8.00 -6.24
C LEU A 108 1.68 -7.18 -7.37
N GLU A 109 2.04 -5.92 -7.10
CA GLU A 109 2.74 -5.00 -8.01
C GLU A 109 4.16 -4.65 -7.53
N SER A 110 4.72 -5.44 -6.60
CA SER A 110 5.98 -5.21 -5.85
C SER A 110 7.29 -5.33 -6.64
N TYR A 111 7.27 -5.21 -7.96
CA TYR A 111 8.52 -5.34 -8.73
C TYR A 111 8.62 -4.42 -9.93
N ASP A 112 8.43 -4.92 -11.15
CA ASP A 112 8.92 -4.23 -12.35
C ASP A 112 7.82 -3.87 -13.32
N LYS A 113 7.66 -2.57 -13.59
CA LYS A 113 6.69 -2.04 -14.56
C LYS A 113 6.81 -2.67 -15.97
N ARG A 114 8.01 -3.12 -16.38
CA ARG A 114 8.24 -3.77 -17.69
C ARG A 114 7.50 -5.09 -17.84
N GLN A 115 7.13 -5.74 -16.74
CA GLN A 115 6.30 -6.94 -16.74
C GLN A 115 4.81 -6.64 -16.90
N TYR A 116 4.43 -5.36 -16.93
CA TYR A 116 3.06 -4.91 -17.08
C TYR A 116 2.92 -4.05 -18.33
N PRO A 117 3.04 -4.59 -19.55
CA PRO A 117 2.76 -3.80 -20.72
C PRO A 117 1.26 -3.45 -20.78
N SER A 118 0.92 -2.31 -21.37
CA SER A 118 -0.46 -1.77 -21.38
C SER A 118 -1.50 -2.71 -22.01
N TRP A 119 -1.06 -3.67 -22.84
CA TRP A 119 -1.92 -4.70 -23.42
C TRP A 119 -2.14 -5.91 -22.49
N LEU A 120 -1.28 -6.13 -21.50
CA LEU A 120 -1.46 -7.20 -20.51
C LEU A 120 -2.68 -6.93 -19.63
N ASP A 121 -2.97 -5.65 -19.41
CA ASP A 121 -3.99 -5.16 -18.49
C ASP A 121 -5.05 -4.28 -19.19
N GLN A 122 -5.64 -4.81 -20.26
CA GLN A 122 -6.73 -4.14 -20.99
C GLN A 122 -7.95 -3.79 -20.11
N LYS A 123 -8.10 -4.40 -18.94
CA LYS A 123 -9.16 -4.08 -17.97
C LYS A 123 -8.94 -2.74 -17.26
N TYR A 124 -7.70 -2.24 -17.23
CA TYR A 124 -7.29 -0.97 -16.62
C TYR A 124 -6.57 -0.05 -17.61
N ALA A 125 -6.83 -0.18 -18.91
CA ALA A 125 -6.14 0.51 -20.03
C ALA A 125 -6.00 2.05 -19.92
N SER A 126 -6.68 2.70 -18.97
CA SER A 126 -6.53 4.12 -18.66
C SER A 126 -5.48 4.44 -17.57
N LYS A 127 -4.92 3.46 -16.87
CA LYS A 127 -3.89 3.64 -15.84
C LYS A 127 -2.62 2.92 -16.32
N THR A 128 -1.55 3.67 -16.49
CA THR A 128 -0.22 3.09 -16.74
C THR A 128 0.05 2.10 -15.59
N PRO A 129 0.26 0.80 -15.85
CA PRO A 129 0.52 -0.12 -14.76
C PRO A 129 1.82 0.27 -14.06
N GLU A 130 1.73 0.34 -12.73
CA GLU A 130 2.75 0.94 -11.89
C GLU A 130 3.49 -0.18 -11.17
N GLY A 131 4.67 -0.57 -11.64
CA GLY A 131 5.59 -1.30 -10.74
C GLY A 131 5.82 -0.44 -9.50
N GLN A 132 5.64 -0.98 -8.31
CA GLN A 132 5.66 -0.21 -7.06
C GLN A 132 6.98 -0.35 -6.28
N GLY A 133 7.99 -0.98 -6.90
CA GLY A 133 9.35 -1.10 -6.37
C GLY A 133 9.61 -2.43 -5.66
N PHE A 134 10.87 -2.90 -5.73
CA PHE A 134 11.26 -4.23 -5.27
C PHE A 134 11.02 -4.41 -3.77
N GLY A 135 10.28 -5.45 -3.39
CA GLY A 135 10.04 -5.77 -1.98
C GLY A 135 9.06 -4.83 -1.28
N HIS A 136 8.30 -4.03 -2.04
CA HIS A 136 7.17 -3.28 -1.52
C HIS A 136 6.11 -4.22 -0.95
N CYS A 137 5.68 -3.97 0.28
CA CYS A 137 4.59 -4.68 0.92
C CYS A 137 3.68 -3.71 1.67
N PHE A 138 2.58 -4.23 2.22
CA PHE A 138 1.66 -3.45 3.01
C PHE A 138 1.54 -4.00 4.42
N VAL A 139 1.41 -3.10 5.39
CA VAL A 139 0.83 -3.42 6.70
C VAL A 139 -0.59 -2.87 6.72
N ILE A 140 -1.57 -3.69 7.05
CA ILE A 140 -2.99 -3.31 7.08
C ILE A 140 -3.60 -3.65 8.44
N PRO A 141 -4.47 -2.80 9.03
CA PRO A 141 -5.15 -3.14 10.26
C PRO A 141 -6.23 -4.19 9.99
N ARG A 142 -6.48 -5.05 10.98
CA ARG A 142 -7.59 -6.02 10.98
C ARG A 142 -8.93 -5.32 11.22
N LYS A 143 -8.90 -4.23 11.99
CA LYS A 143 -10.05 -3.34 12.19
C LYS A 143 -10.37 -2.60 10.88
N ARG A 144 -11.66 -2.43 10.60
CA ARG A 144 -12.17 -1.63 9.47
C ARG A 144 -11.91 -0.14 9.74
N VAL A 145 -10.89 0.42 9.10
CA VAL A 145 -10.48 1.83 9.15
C VAL A 145 -10.32 2.32 7.72
N PHE A 146 -10.99 3.39 7.31
CA PHE A 146 -11.07 3.74 5.90
C PHE A 146 -9.72 4.26 5.36
N ASN A 147 -9.12 5.27 5.99
CA ASN A 147 -7.88 5.83 5.47
C ASN A 147 -7.10 6.52 6.59
N ILE A 148 -5.86 6.90 6.32
CA ILE A 148 -5.05 7.65 7.29
C ILE A 148 -5.70 9.00 7.68
N VAL A 149 -6.61 9.53 6.85
CA VAL A 149 -7.36 10.77 7.16
C VAL A 149 -8.67 10.54 7.94
N ASP A 150 -9.15 9.30 8.05
CA ASP A 150 -10.33 8.93 8.85
C ASP A 150 -10.01 8.88 10.35
N HIS A 151 -8.72 9.01 10.72
CA HIS A 151 -8.33 9.02 12.12
C HIS A 151 -8.71 10.35 12.78
N GLU A 152 -9.49 10.25 13.85
CA GLU A 152 -9.80 11.36 14.76
C GLU A 152 -8.63 11.67 15.70
N ALA A 153 -7.41 11.27 15.34
CA ALA A 153 -6.19 11.50 16.10
C ALA A 153 -6.20 10.92 17.54
N THR A 154 -7.07 9.95 17.81
CA THR A 154 -7.29 9.42 19.16
C THR A 154 -6.04 8.73 19.73
N ALA A 155 -6.05 8.44 21.03
CA ALA A 155 -4.98 7.63 21.65
C ALA A 155 -4.86 6.26 20.96
N ASP A 156 -6.00 5.65 20.65
CA ASP A 156 -6.09 4.31 20.05
C ASP A 156 -5.62 4.30 18.60
N ASP A 157 -5.96 5.32 17.81
CA ASP A 157 -5.52 5.45 16.41
C ASP A 157 -4.00 5.62 16.30
N CYS A 158 -3.43 6.46 17.16
CA CYS A 158 -1.98 6.63 17.24
C CYS A 158 -1.28 5.34 17.69
N ALA A 159 -1.91 4.54 18.54
CA ALA A 159 -1.38 3.25 18.97
C ALA A 159 -1.38 2.27 17.80
N LEU A 160 -2.47 2.20 17.01
CA LEU A 160 -2.59 1.35 15.83
C LEU A 160 -1.50 1.64 14.79
N ILE A 161 -1.30 2.91 14.42
CA ILE A 161 -0.27 3.30 13.43
C ILE A 161 1.14 2.91 13.89
N LYS A 162 1.42 3.05 15.20
CA LYS A 162 2.70 2.64 15.77
C LYS A 162 2.83 1.12 15.85
N GLU A 163 1.74 0.41 16.13
CA GLU A 163 1.67 -1.05 16.09
C GLU A 163 2.02 -1.56 14.70
N MET A 164 1.44 -1.00 13.63
CA MET A 164 1.72 -1.41 12.26
C MET A 164 3.23 -1.30 11.92
N LYS A 165 3.88 -0.19 12.28
CA LYS A 165 5.33 -0.04 12.12
C LYS A 165 6.09 -1.10 12.94
N THR A 166 5.68 -1.29 14.19
CA THR A 166 6.33 -2.22 15.13
C THR A 166 6.20 -3.67 14.66
N HIS A 167 5.04 -4.06 14.14
CA HIS A 167 4.78 -5.36 13.54
C HIS A 167 5.74 -5.62 12.38
N PHE A 168 5.86 -4.69 11.42
CA PHE A 168 6.84 -4.86 10.33
C PHE A 168 8.27 -4.93 10.82
N LEU A 169 8.69 -4.05 11.73
CA LEU A 169 10.06 -4.06 12.26
C LEU A 169 10.38 -5.38 12.98
N THR A 170 9.42 -5.93 13.72
CA THR A 170 9.55 -7.22 14.41
C THR A 170 9.66 -8.35 13.39
N TYR A 171 8.79 -8.36 12.38
CA TYR A 171 8.82 -9.30 11.26
C TYR A 171 10.19 -9.26 10.54
N TRP A 172 10.64 -8.08 10.12
CA TRP A 172 11.87 -7.92 9.34
C TRP A 172 13.16 -8.28 10.09
N ASN A 173 13.16 -8.12 11.42
CA ASN A 173 14.32 -8.45 12.23
C ASN A 173 14.61 -9.96 12.30
N ASP A 174 13.66 -10.82 11.92
CA ASP A 174 13.90 -12.24 11.74
C ASP A 174 14.41 -12.55 10.31
N PRO A 175 15.62 -13.14 10.15
CA PRO A 175 16.14 -13.52 8.84
C PRO A 175 15.27 -14.51 8.04
N ILE A 176 14.44 -15.32 8.71
CA ILE A 176 13.51 -16.25 8.04
C ILE A 176 12.45 -15.46 7.28
N HIS A 177 11.83 -14.49 7.95
CA HIS A 177 10.79 -13.63 7.38
C HIS A 177 11.28 -12.80 6.19
N ARG A 178 12.56 -12.37 6.18
CA ARG A 178 13.13 -11.68 5.00
C ARG A 178 13.06 -12.53 3.74
N LYS A 179 13.27 -13.85 3.88
CA LYS A 179 13.18 -14.80 2.76
C LYS A 179 11.74 -15.02 2.32
N GLU A 180 10.79 -15.00 3.24
CA GLU A 180 9.36 -15.12 2.92
C GLU A 180 8.87 -13.93 2.09
N LEU A 181 9.23 -12.69 2.49
CA LEU A 181 8.90 -11.52 1.70
C LEU A 181 9.58 -11.55 0.32
N LEU A 182 10.86 -11.95 0.24
CA LEU A 182 11.52 -12.15 -1.05
C LEU A 182 10.81 -13.20 -1.90
N HIS A 183 10.40 -14.33 -1.31
CA HIS A 183 9.67 -15.37 -2.01
C HIS A 183 8.29 -14.88 -2.49
N SER A 184 7.63 -13.99 -1.75
CA SER A 184 6.42 -13.32 -2.23
C SER A 184 6.68 -12.48 -3.48
N VAL A 185 7.81 -11.75 -3.54
CA VAL A 185 8.21 -11.00 -4.75
C VAL A 185 8.51 -11.96 -5.90
N GLU A 186 9.18 -13.08 -5.63
CA GLU A 186 9.48 -14.12 -6.61
C GLU A 186 8.21 -14.71 -7.23
N ASN A 187 7.20 -14.99 -6.42
CA ASN A 187 5.91 -15.50 -6.88
C ASN A 187 5.20 -14.52 -7.81
N VAL A 188 5.22 -13.23 -7.47
CA VAL A 188 4.68 -12.16 -8.34
C VAL A 188 5.46 -12.08 -9.64
N PHE A 189 6.79 -12.02 -9.56
CA PHE A 189 7.69 -12.00 -10.70
C PHE A 189 7.43 -13.17 -11.67
N GLY A 190 7.37 -14.39 -11.13
CA GLY A 190 7.10 -15.60 -11.91
C GLY A 190 5.72 -15.60 -12.54
N ALA A 191 4.68 -15.21 -11.80
CA ALA A 191 3.32 -15.13 -12.32
C ALA A 191 3.18 -14.11 -13.46
N GLN A 192 3.85 -12.96 -13.38
CA GLN A 192 3.80 -11.97 -14.46
C GLN A 192 4.60 -12.41 -15.69
N ASN A 193 5.77 -13.03 -15.49
CA ASN A 193 6.54 -13.60 -16.59
C ASN A 193 5.76 -14.70 -17.33
N HIS A 194 5.04 -15.56 -16.61
CA HIS A 194 4.16 -16.56 -17.22
C HIS A 194 3.05 -15.91 -18.06
N LYS A 195 2.39 -14.87 -17.54
CA LYS A 195 1.36 -14.15 -18.30
C LYS A 195 1.93 -13.47 -19.55
N LEU A 196 3.13 -12.90 -19.45
CA LEU A 196 3.81 -12.25 -20.56
C LEU A 196 4.19 -13.27 -21.64
N SER A 197 4.74 -14.42 -21.25
CA SER A 197 5.09 -15.49 -22.20
C SER A 197 3.87 -16.08 -22.91
N GLU A 198 2.76 -16.30 -22.20
CA GLU A 198 1.52 -16.83 -22.80
C GLU A 198 0.87 -15.88 -23.82
N LYS A 199 0.97 -14.57 -23.59
CA LYS A 199 0.27 -13.57 -24.41
C LYS A 199 1.14 -12.93 -25.50
N ASN A 200 2.45 -12.80 -25.27
CA ASN A 200 3.38 -12.20 -26.23
C ASN A 200 4.80 -12.75 -26.05
N GLU A 201 5.06 -13.92 -26.65
CA GLU A 201 6.34 -14.63 -26.60
C GLU A 201 7.51 -13.77 -27.09
N ALA A 202 7.34 -13.00 -28.17
CA ALA A 202 8.41 -12.15 -28.71
C ALA A 202 8.83 -11.04 -27.73
N GLU A 203 7.87 -10.42 -27.04
CA GLU A 203 8.16 -9.39 -26.03
C GLU A 203 8.73 -10.00 -24.76
N PHE A 204 8.27 -11.19 -24.38
CA PHE A 204 8.85 -11.98 -23.29
C PHE A 204 10.34 -12.26 -23.56
N GLU A 205 10.69 -12.83 -24.70
CA GLU A 205 12.09 -13.13 -25.07
C GLU A 205 12.96 -11.88 -25.11
N ALA A 206 12.42 -10.75 -25.56
CA ALA A 206 13.14 -9.48 -25.59
C ALA A 206 13.38 -8.86 -24.20
N THR A 207 12.49 -9.09 -23.24
CA THR A 207 12.46 -8.39 -21.94
C THR A 207 12.97 -9.25 -20.79
N SER A 208 12.63 -10.53 -20.79
CA SER A 208 12.83 -11.47 -19.69
C SER A 208 14.29 -11.63 -19.24
N PRO A 209 15.30 -11.72 -20.15
CA PRO A 209 16.69 -11.85 -19.71
C PRO A 209 17.15 -10.70 -18.81
N ARG A 210 16.81 -9.47 -19.20
CA ARG A 210 17.20 -8.26 -18.45
C ARG A 210 16.45 -8.12 -17.14
N VAL A 211 15.14 -8.40 -17.14
CA VAL A 211 14.34 -8.35 -15.90
C VAL A 211 14.80 -9.45 -14.93
N THR A 212 15.13 -10.64 -15.41
CA THR A 212 15.65 -11.72 -14.57
C THR A 212 17.01 -11.37 -13.96
N GLU A 213 17.90 -10.76 -14.72
CA GLU A 213 19.19 -10.26 -14.21
C GLU A 213 18.98 -9.18 -13.13
N ASP A 214 18.15 -8.18 -13.42
CA ASP A 214 17.79 -7.11 -12.48
C ASP A 214 17.19 -7.71 -11.19
N TYR A 215 16.33 -8.73 -11.30
CA TYR A 215 15.70 -9.41 -10.15
C TYR A 215 16.76 -10.01 -9.22
N HIS A 216 17.71 -10.77 -9.77
CA HIS A 216 18.75 -11.41 -8.97
C HIS A 216 19.70 -10.41 -8.32
N GLU A 217 20.01 -9.30 -8.99
CA GLU A 217 20.82 -8.21 -8.43
C GLU A 217 20.09 -7.56 -7.24
N MET A 218 18.82 -7.19 -7.44
CA MET A 218 17.98 -6.56 -6.42
C MET A 218 17.71 -7.49 -5.24
N ALA A 219 17.43 -8.77 -5.47
CA ALA A 219 17.21 -9.76 -4.41
C ALA A 219 18.42 -9.87 -3.47
N LYS A 220 19.65 -9.83 -4.02
CA LYS A 220 20.89 -9.85 -3.22
C LYS A 220 21.06 -8.59 -2.39
N GLN A 221 20.62 -7.44 -2.88
CA GLN A 221 20.66 -6.17 -2.15
C GLN A 221 19.57 -6.13 -1.07
N PHE A 222 18.35 -6.55 -1.42
CA PHE A 222 17.19 -6.58 -0.55
C PHE A 222 17.43 -7.38 0.75
N LEU A 223 18.06 -8.55 0.66
CA LEU A 223 18.36 -9.38 1.84
C LEU A 223 19.39 -8.76 2.79
N LYS A 224 20.13 -7.74 2.35
CA LYS A 224 21.11 -7.01 3.18
C LYS A 224 20.51 -5.81 3.90
N LEU A 225 19.27 -5.43 3.58
CA LEU A 225 18.62 -4.28 4.20
C LEU A 225 18.41 -4.50 5.69
N GLU A 226 18.67 -3.44 6.44
CA GLU A 226 18.34 -3.31 7.85
C GLU A 226 16.99 -2.58 8.02
N ALA A 227 16.42 -2.66 9.21
CA ALA A 227 15.17 -1.97 9.56
C ALA A 227 15.14 -0.48 9.19
N LYS A 228 16.28 0.21 9.30
CA LYS A 228 16.42 1.65 9.00
C LYS A 228 16.34 1.97 7.50
N ASP A 229 16.54 0.96 6.67
CA ASP A 229 16.60 1.11 5.22
C ASP A 229 15.20 1.03 4.59
N PHE A 230 14.14 0.99 5.39
CA PHE A 230 12.76 1.04 4.92
C PHE A 230 12.13 2.42 5.13
N VAL A 231 11.23 2.75 4.22
CA VAL A 231 10.31 3.88 4.32
C VAL A 231 8.93 3.35 4.69
N PHE A 232 8.29 4.03 5.62
CA PHE A 232 6.92 3.76 6.05
C PHE A 232 6.07 4.96 5.66
N ALA A 233 4.99 4.73 4.93
CA ALA A 233 4.20 5.84 4.41
C ALA A 233 2.76 5.49 4.08
N PHE A 234 1.95 6.51 3.81
CA PHE A 234 0.52 6.38 3.52
C PHE A 234 0.13 7.16 2.27
N HIS A 235 -0.94 6.71 1.62
CA HIS A 235 -1.65 7.48 0.59
C HIS A 235 -2.96 8.01 1.19
N PRO A 236 -3.05 9.32 1.51
CA PRO A 236 -4.26 9.90 2.06
C PRO A 236 -5.37 10.07 1.02
N TYR A 237 -6.63 10.19 1.47
CA TYR A 237 -7.72 10.76 0.65
C TYR A 237 -7.33 12.12 0.05
N PRO A 238 -7.61 12.39 -1.24
CA PRO A 238 -8.30 11.56 -2.24
C PRO A 238 -7.38 10.66 -3.09
N ASP A 239 -6.08 10.65 -2.83
CA ASP A 239 -5.05 10.12 -3.76
C ASP A 239 -4.80 8.59 -3.62
N TYR A 240 -5.47 7.94 -2.67
CA TYR A 240 -5.39 6.50 -2.41
C TYR A 240 -5.94 5.64 -3.55
N SER A 241 -5.43 4.41 -3.64
CA SER A 241 -5.94 3.36 -4.53
C SER A 241 -6.93 2.42 -3.85
N VAL A 242 -6.82 2.22 -2.53
CA VAL A 242 -7.71 1.39 -1.72
C VAL A 242 -8.14 2.18 -0.49
N GLY A 243 -9.45 2.20 -0.23
CA GLY A 243 -10.05 2.99 0.84
C GLY A 243 -10.06 2.27 2.18
N HIS A 244 -9.13 1.35 2.44
CA HIS A 244 -8.88 0.81 3.78
C HIS A 244 -7.47 1.17 4.16
N LEU A 245 -7.23 1.56 5.41
CA LEU A 245 -5.94 2.01 5.88
C LEU A 245 -4.85 0.97 5.53
N HIS A 246 -3.78 1.42 4.89
CA HIS A 246 -2.64 0.57 4.60
C HIS A 246 -1.36 1.39 4.63
N MET A 247 -0.37 0.89 5.36
CA MET A 247 0.97 1.45 5.40
C MET A 247 1.79 0.80 4.30
N HIS A 248 2.28 1.61 3.37
CA HIS A 248 3.27 1.21 2.39
C HIS A 248 4.61 1.04 3.09
N VAL A 249 5.24 -0.11 2.87
CA VAL A 249 6.60 -0.38 3.34
C VAL A 249 7.46 -0.76 2.15
N PHE A 250 8.46 0.05 1.86
CA PHE A 250 9.34 -0.15 0.72
C PHE A 250 10.78 0.26 1.04
N PRO A 251 11.79 -0.32 0.37
CA PRO A 251 13.18 0.07 0.56
C PRO A 251 13.40 1.56 0.28
N ARG A 252 14.26 2.21 1.05
CA ARG A 252 14.72 3.59 0.83
C ARG A 252 15.67 3.68 -0.36
N ASP A 253 16.47 2.64 -0.58
CA ASP A 253 17.49 2.58 -1.63
C ASP A 253 16.86 2.76 -3.03
N GLU A 254 17.32 3.77 -3.76
CA GLU A 254 16.86 4.08 -5.11
C GLU A 254 17.17 2.95 -6.10
N ALA A 255 18.24 2.16 -5.87
CA ALA A 255 18.56 1.02 -6.72
C ALA A 255 17.44 -0.02 -6.71
N LEU A 256 16.78 -0.23 -5.57
CA LEU A 256 15.64 -1.14 -5.40
C LEU A 256 14.31 -0.54 -5.89
N ARG A 257 14.31 0.78 -6.15
CA ARG A 257 13.16 1.53 -6.67
C ARG A 257 13.32 1.94 -8.13
N ARG A 258 14.46 1.66 -8.78
CA ARG A 258 14.75 2.10 -10.17
C ARG A 258 13.75 1.61 -11.23
N VAL A 259 13.01 0.55 -10.91
CA VAL A 259 11.99 -0.06 -11.77
C VAL A 259 10.55 0.31 -11.37
N SER A 260 10.38 1.18 -10.36
CA SER A 260 9.06 1.66 -9.92
C SER A 260 8.53 2.83 -10.76
N SER A 261 7.24 3.09 -10.61
CA SER A 261 6.56 4.28 -11.10
C SER A 261 6.82 5.45 -10.14
N LYS A 262 7.31 6.57 -10.68
CA LYS A 262 7.44 7.84 -9.92
C LYS A 262 6.08 8.45 -9.54
N GLN A 263 4.96 8.00 -10.11
CA GLN A 263 3.62 8.54 -9.84
C GLN A 263 3.09 8.03 -8.50
N HIS A 264 3.30 6.76 -8.19
CA HIS A 264 2.99 6.14 -6.91
C HIS A 264 3.61 6.91 -5.73
N ASP A 265 4.86 7.37 -5.90
CA ASP A 265 5.63 7.99 -4.81
C ASP A 265 5.24 9.44 -4.54
N LYS A 266 4.74 10.18 -5.54
CA LYS A 266 4.37 11.60 -5.40
C LYS A 266 3.22 11.86 -4.44
N LYS A 267 2.34 10.88 -4.25
CA LYS A 267 1.17 10.95 -3.35
C LYS A 267 1.46 10.40 -1.95
N THR A 268 2.71 10.06 -1.67
CA THR A 268 3.12 9.36 -0.46
C THR A 268 3.44 10.35 0.65
N ILE A 269 2.77 10.21 1.81
CA ILE A 269 3.08 10.97 3.03
C ILE A 269 3.83 10.05 4.00
N PRO A 270 5.06 10.43 4.44
CA PRO A 270 5.83 9.61 5.36
C PRO A 270 5.16 9.52 6.74
N LEU A 271 5.27 8.35 7.36
CA LEU A 271 4.75 8.07 8.69
C LEU A 271 5.22 9.10 9.73
N GLU A 272 6.46 9.56 9.64
CA GLU A 272 7.02 10.56 10.54
C GLU A 272 6.25 11.89 10.50
N ALA A 273 5.75 12.31 9.33
CA ALA A 273 4.94 13.52 9.22
C ALA A 273 3.58 13.35 9.93
N VAL A 274 2.93 12.20 9.70
CA VAL A 274 1.67 11.85 10.38
C VAL A 274 1.87 11.89 11.89
N LEU A 275 2.81 11.11 12.43
CA LEU A 275 3.04 11.03 13.88
C LEU A 275 3.38 12.38 14.53
N GLN A 276 4.03 13.30 13.81
CA GLN A 276 4.30 14.64 14.32
C GLN A 276 3.05 15.50 14.35
N VAL A 277 2.21 15.47 13.31
CA VAL A 277 0.92 16.18 13.31
C VAL A 277 0.05 15.67 14.47
N GLU A 278 -0.07 14.36 14.62
CA GLU A 278 -0.83 13.73 15.70
C GLU A 278 -0.33 14.17 17.10
N LYS A 279 0.99 14.25 17.29
CA LYS A 279 1.59 14.73 18.54
C LYS A 279 1.30 16.22 18.77
N GLU A 280 1.42 17.05 17.73
CA GLU A 280 1.19 18.49 17.81
C GLU A 280 -0.28 18.80 18.13
N ASP A 281 -1.21 18.06 17.55
CA ASP A 281 -2.64 18.30 17.74
C ASP A 281 -3.08 17.88 19.17
N LYS A 282 -2.54 16.79 19.70
CA LYS A 282 -2.69 16.40 21.13
C LYS A 282 -2.15 17.47 22.08
N LEU A 283 -0.98 18.04 21.81
CA LEU A 283 -0.40 19.10 22.65
C LEU A 283 -1.23 20.40 22.62
N LYS A 284 -2.01 20.63 21.55
CA LYS A 284 -2.89 21.79 21.40
C LYS A 284 -4.29 21.56 21.97
N GLY A 285 -4.61 20.36 22.47
CA GLY A 285 -5.97 19.99 22.90
C GLY A 285 -6.99 20.02 21.75
N LEU A 286 -6.52 19.86 20.52
CA LEU A 286 -7.38 19.74 19.33
C LEU A 286 -7.94 18.31 19.17
N VAL A 287 -7.49 17.40 20.04
CA VAL A 287 -7.81 15.98 20.10
C VAL A 287 -7.74 15.50 21.54
#